data_AF-A0A0A9WPB0-F1
#
_entry.id   AF-A0A0A9WPB0-F1
#
_cell.length_a   1.000
_cell.length_b   1.000
_cell.length_c   1.000
_cell.angle_alpha   90.00
_cell.angle_beta   90.00
_cell.angle_gamma   90.00
#
_symmetry.space_group_name_H-M   'P 1'
#
loop_
_entity.id
_entity.type
_entity.pdbx_description
1 polymer ?
#
loop_
_entity_poly.entity_id
_entity_poly.type
_entity_poly.pdbx_seq_one_letter_code
_entity_poly.pdbx_strand_id
1 'polypeptide(L)'
;FDVENYDDLEIMIKRYSYLFLDDPGPGAVLLLYSCVVTRGPEQVLKDMDNNKSQLIGTEEEGSICLVTLLLTGRATPYLHNGVVYVGDEDHYATAQFGILGRSEIGLLVQMDNADTANEANIPGSRLKTPSLPVWVVTTSGHFAVMFNTNRELLHNYHAERRFDLTYI
;
A
#
# COMPACT_ATOMS: atom_id res chain seq x y z
N PHE A 1 -17.51 13.54 17.24
CA PHE A 1 -17.90 12.15 17.51
C PHE A 1 -16.83 11.62 18.42
N ASP A 2 -17.15 11.43 19.70
CA ASP A 2 -16.17 10.89 20.64
C ASP A 2 -16.38 9.37 20.69
N VAL A 3 -15.34 8.65 20.29
CA VAL A 3 -15.24 7.19 20.37
C VAL A 3 -14.13 6.92 21.36
N GLU A 4 -14.50 6.56 22.59
CA GLU A 4 -13.54 6.49 23.70
C GLU A 4 -13.07 5.06 23.97
N ASN A 5 -13.84 4.06 23.54
CA ASN A 5 -13.55 2.65 23.74
C ASN A 5 -14.00 1.78 22.55
N TYR A 6 -13.67 0.48 22.63
CA TYR A 6 -14.00 -0.49 21.58
C TYR A 6 -15.50 -0.67 21.38
N ASP A 7 -16.30 -0.66 22.46
CA ASP A 7 -17.75 -0.86 22.38
C ASP A 7 -18.41 0.32 21.66
N ASP A 8 -17.96 1.55 21.92
CA ASP A 8 -18.42 2.75 21.20
C ASP A 8 -18.11 2.66 19.70
N LEU A 9 -16.90 2.20 19.36
CA LEU A 9 -16.49 1.98 17.98
C LEU A 9 -17.37 0.92 17.30
N GLU A 10 -17.62 -0.21 17.97
CA GLU A 10 -18.43 -1.29 17.45
C GLU A 10 -19.88 -0.84 17.21
N ILE A 11 -20.48 -0.12 18.17
CA ILE A 11 -21.83 0.45 18.05
C ILE A 11 -21.89 1.43 16.87
N MET A 12 -20.88 2.30 16.74
CA MET A 12 -20.80 3.27 15.65
C MET A 12 -20.70 2.57 14.30
N ILE A 13 -19.77 1.61 14.13
CA ILE A 13 -19.60 0.86 12.89
C ILE A 13 -20.88 0.12 12.53
N LYS A 14 -21.53 -0.56 13.50
CA LYS A 14 -22.81 -1.24 13.26
C LYS A 14 -23.89 -0.28 12.79
N ARG A 15 -24.03 0.87 13.47
CA ARG A 15 -25.04 1.88 13.15
C ARG A 15 -24.85 2.49 11.76
N TYR A 16 -23.62 2.69 11.33
CA TYR A 16 -23.28 3.32 10.05
C TYR A 16 -22.80 2.33 8.98
N SER A 17 -22.88 1.03 9.25
CA SER A 17 -22.44 -0.03 8.34
C SER A 17 -23.05 0.10 6.95
N TYR A 18 -24.32 0.50 6.86
CA TYR A 18 -25.01 0.76 5.59
C TYR A 18 -24.30 1.82 4.73
N LEU A 19 -23.70 2.86 5.31
CA LEU A 19 -22.93 3.86 4.54
C LEU A 19 -21.68 3.28 3.88
N PHE A 20 -21.14 2.19 4.42
CA PHE A 20 -19.95 1.53 3.92
C PHE A 20 -20.27 0.35 3.00
N LEU A 21 -21.44 -0.28 3.15
CA LEU A 21 -21.79 -1.56 2.54
C LEU A 21 -22.96 -1.51 1.56
N ASP A 22 -23.73 -0.42 1.51
CA ASP A 22 -24.81 -0.27 0.53
C ASP A 22 -24.25 -0.29 -0.90
N ASP A 23 -25.02 -0.87 -1.83
CA ASP A 23 -24.72 -0.90 -3.26
C ASP A 23 -25.87 -0.25 -4.05
N PRO A 24 -25.63 0.90 -4.74
CA PRO A 24 -24.38 1.66 -4.77
C PRO A 24 -24.21 2.49 -3.48
N GLY A 25 -22.96 2.60 -2.99
CA GLY A 25 -22.66 3.31 -1.76
C GLY A 25 -21.31 4.04 -1.79
N PRO A 26 -21.13 5.08 -0.96
CA PRO A 26 -19.92 5.89 -0.93
C PRO A 26 -18.77 5.25 -0.14
N GLY A 27 -18.90 3.98 0.31
CA GLY A 27 -17.99 3.34 1.26
C GLY A 27 -16.52 3.41 0.88
N ALA A 28 -16.18 3.09 -0.37
CA ALA A 28 -14.80 3.16 -0.87
C ALA A 28 -14.25 4.60 -0.85
N VAL A 29 -15.06 5.59 -1.21
CA VAL A 29 -14.68 7.00 -1.22
C VAL A 29 -14.50 7.53 0.22
N LEU A 30 -15.38 7.12 1.14
CA LEU A 30 -15.26 7.46 2.56
C LEU A 30 -13.99 6.87 3.18
N LEU A 31 -13.67 5.61 2.85
CA LEU A 31 -12.42 4.98 3.28
C LEU A 31 -11.22 5.76 2.76
N LEU A 32 -11.19 6.11 1.48
CA LEU A 32 -10.11 6.92 0.91
C LEU A 32 -9.96 8.25 1.64
N TYR A 33 -11.05 8.99 1.85
CA TYR A 33 -11.00 10.26 2.58
C TYR A 33 -10.49 10.08 4.01
N SER A 34 -10.87 8.99 4.69
CA SER A 34 -10.35 8.69 6.02
C SER A 34 -8.83 8.53 6.01
N CYS A 35 -8.27 7.77 5.06
CA CYS A 35 -6.83 7.57 4.92
C CYS A 35 -6.10 8.89 4.61
N VAL A 36 -6.63 9.71 3.70
CA VAL A 36 -6.06 11.01 3.33
C VAL A 36 -6.06 11.97 4.51
N VAL A 37 -7.16 12.04 5.26
CA VAL A 37 -7.26 12.91 6.44
C VAL A 37 -6.34 12.42 7.56
N THR A 38 -6.23 11.11 7.80
CA THR A 38 -5.34 10.54 8.81
C THR A 38 -3.86 10.82 8.49
N ARG A 39 -3.44 10.73 7.22
CA ARG A 39 -2.07 11.10 6.81
C ARG A 39 -1.85 12.61 6.78
N GLY A 40 -2.89 13.37 6.47
CA GLY A 40 -2.87 14.81 6.24
C GLY A 40 -2.76 15.14 4.75
N PRO A 41 -3.66 15.93 4.15
CA PRO A 41 -3.67 16.19 2.70
C PRO A 41 -2.36 16.78 2.17
N GLU A 42 -1.75 17.73 2.88
CA GLU A 42 -0.46 18.30 2.49
C GLU A 42 0.68 17.26 2.52
N GLN A 43 0.60 16.31 3.45
CA GLN A 43 1.59 15.24 3.54
C GLN A 43 1.39 14.22 2.41
N VAL A 44 0.15 13.91 2.05
CA VAL A 44 -0.17 13.07 0.88
C VAL A 44 0.39 13.70 -0.40
N LEU A 45 0.22 15.01 -0.60
CA LEU A 45 0.81 15.72 -1.75
C LEU A 45 2.33 15.67 -1.77
N LYS A 46 2.97 15.82 -0.60
CA LYS A 46 4.43 15.69 -0.46
C LYS A 46 4.91 14.27 -0.73
N ASP A 47 4.18 13.25 -0.26
CA ASP A 47 4.49 11.84 -0.49
C ASP A 47 4.48 11.51 -2.00
N MET A 48 3.59 12.15 -2.77
CA MET A 48 3.47 12.01 -4.24
C MET A 48 4.42 12.93 -5.04
N ASP A 49 5.50 13.39 -4.40
CA ASP A 49 6.51 14.26 -4.99
C ASP A 49 5.91 15.52 -5.66
N ASN A 50 4.97 16.16 -4.95
CA ASN A 50 4.30 17.42 -5.33
C ASN A 50 3.67 17.42 -6.74
N ASN A 51 2.84 16.41 -7.04
CA ASN A 51 2.08 16.22 -8.29
C ASN A 51 2.86 15.58 -9.46
N LYS A 52 4.03 14.98 -9.23
CA LYS A 52 4.60 14.06 -10.24
C LYS A 52 3.84 12.73 -10.31
N SER A 53 3.07 12.41 -9.28
CA SER A 53 2.23 11.21 -9.20
C SER A 53 0.80 11.57 -8.79
N GLN A 54 -0.12 10.64 -8.97
CA GLN A 54 -1.54 10.81 -8.71
C GLN A 54 -2.05 9.77 -7.71
N LEU A 55 -2.93 10.20 -6.80
CA LEU A 55 -3.58 9.29 -5.85
C LEU A 55 -4.69 8.47 -6.52
N ILE A 56 -5.43 9.10 -7.43
CA ILE A 56 -6.35 8.44 -8.36
C ILE A 56 -5.92 8.89 -9.74
N GLY A 57 -5.45 7.95 -10.56
CA GLY A 57 -5.03 8.21 -11.93
C GLY A 57 -5.99 7.58 -12.94
N THR A 58 -5.44 7.27 -14.11
CA THR A 58 -6.16 6.62 -15.21
C THR A 58 -6.25 5.10 -15.06
N GLU A 59 -5.60 4.53 -14.05
CA GLU A 59 -5.62 3.11 -13.77
C GLU A 59 -7.01 2.66 -13.29
N GLU A 60 -7.54 1.59 -13.86
CA GLU A 60 -8.90 1.13 -13.56
C GLU A 60 -9.08 0.68 -12.10
N GLU A 61 -8.02 0.13 -11.50
CA GLU A 61 -8.06 -0.44 -10.15
C GLU A 61 -7.30 0.40 -9.10
N GLY A 62 -6.89 1.61 -9.48
CA GLY A 62 -6.22 2.56 -8.61
C GLY A 62 -4.70 2.61 -8.78
N SER A 63 -4.11 3.71 -8.30
CA SER A 63 -2.67 3.96 -8.46
C SER A 63 -1.83 3.30 -7.37
N ILE A 64 -0.53 3.16 -7.63
CA ILE A 64 0.43 2.70 -6.61
C ILE A 64 0.41 3.59 -5.37
N CYS A 65 0.27 4.91 -5.52
CA CYS A 65 0.21 5.84 -4.39
C CYS A 65 -0.98 5.55 -3.47
N LEU A 66 -2.14 5.17 -4.03
CA LEU A 66 -3.29 4.75 -3.24
C LEU A 66 -2.98 3.48 -2.45
N VAL A 67 -2.40 2.47 -3.12
CA VAL A 67 -2.06 1.19 -2.51
C VAL A 67 -1.01 1.37 -1.40
N THR A 68 0.04 2.14 -1.62
CA THR A 68 1.05 2.39 -0.58
C THR A 68 0.49 3.22 0.58
N LEU A 69 -0.46 4.13 0.32
CA LEU A 69 -1.16 4.86 1.38
C LEU A 69 -1.93 3.89 2.28
N LEU A 70 -2.66 2.95 1.69
CA LEU A 70 -3.39 1.92 2.42
C LEU A 70 -2.47 0.96 3.19
N LEU A 71 -1.36 0.53 2.56
CA LEU A 71 -0.46 -0.47 3.14
C LEU A 71 0.53 0.10 4.17
N THR A 72 0.89 1.38 4.07
CA THR A 72 2.01 1.95 4.85
C THR A 72 1.70 3.29 5.50
N GLY A 73 0.52 3.85 5.24
CA GLY A 73 0.16 5.20 5.66
C GLY A 73 0.87 6.30 4.88
N ARG A 74 1.59 6.00 3.78
CA ARG A 74 2.27 7.00 2.94
C ARG A 74 1.97 6.80 1.45
N ALA A 75 1.61 7.87 0.76
CA ALA A 75 1.22 7.83 -0.65
C ALA A 75 2.42 7.87 -1.62
N THR A 76 3.52 7.20 -1.28
CA THR A 76 4.75 7.23 -2.08
C THR A 76 4.61 6.43 -3.38
N PRO A 77 5.06 6.94 -4.53
CA PRO A 77 5.15 6.14 -5.75
C PRO A 77 6.35 5.17 -5.74
N TYR A 78 7.27 5.30 -4.77
CA TYR A 78 8.55 4.61 -4.76
C TYR A 78 8.49 3.34 -3.90
N LEU A 79 8.76 2.19 -4.51
CA LEU A 79 8.59 0.89 -3.86
C LEU A 79 9.88 0.33 -3.25
N HIS A 80 11.01 0.99 -3.48
CA HIS A 80 12.30 0.62 -2.90
C HIS A 80 12.34 0.82 -1.38
N ASN A 81 13.35 0.24 -0.73
CA ASN A 81 13.55 0.42 0.70
C ASN A 81 14.15 1.80 1.02
N GLY A 82 13.62 2.47 2.03
CA GLY A 82 14.26 3.65 2.63
C GLY A 82 14.22 4.88 1.73
N VAL A 83 15.24 5.72 1.84
CA VAL A 83 15.36 6.96 1.06
C VAL A 83 16.48 6.77 0.05
N VAL A 84 16.20 7.05 -1.22
CA VAL A 84 17.18 7.06 -2.31
C VAL A 84 17.35 8.49 -2.78
N TYR A 85 18.59 8.94 -2.96
CA TYR A 85 18.89 10.28 -3.45
C TYR A 85 19.19 10.18 -4.94
N VAL A 86 18.37 10.83 -5.76
CA VAL A 86 18.51 10.84 -7.22
C VAL A 86 18.87 12.24 -7.69
N GLY A 87 19.98 12.35 -8.40
CA GLY A 87 20.48 13.58 -9.03
C GLY A 87 21.53 13.22 -10.07
N ASP A 88 21.80 14.14 -10.99
CA ASP A 88 22.91 14.05 -11.94
C ASP A 88 23.98 15.10 -11.59
N GLU A 89 25.03 15.23 -12.43
CA GLU A 89 26.08 16.23 -12.19
C GLU A 89 25.59 17.69 -12.28
N ASP A 90 24.45 17.92 -12.95
CA ASP A 90 23.87 19.24 -13.23
C ASP A 90 22.71 19.62 -12.26
N HIS A 91 22.16 18.66 -11.52
CA HIS A 91 20.99 18.83 -10.65
C HIS A 91 21.25 18.35 -9.22
N TYR A 92 20.82 19.15 -8.23
CA TYR A 92 20.87 18.75 -6.83
C TYR A 92 20.14 17.44 -6.58
N ALA A 93 20.78 16.55 -5.81
CA ALA A 93 20.20 15.27 -5.42
C ALA A 93 18.88 15.49 -4.66
N THR A 94 17.80 14.94 -5.22
CA THR A 94 16.46 14.98 -4.63
C THR A 94 16.20 13.67 -3.90
N ALA A 95 15.68 13.77 -2.67
CA ALA A 95 15.34 12.61 -1.86
C ALA A 95 14.02 11.98 -2.33
N GLN A 96 14.06 10.73 -2.78
CA GLN A 96 12.91 9.88 -3.04
C GLN A 96 12.66 9.00 -1.82
N PHE A 97 11.49 9.19 -1.20
CA PHE A 97 11.11 8.47 0.01
C PHE A 97 10.32 7.22 -0.36
N GLY A 98 10.99 6.07 -0.37
CA GLY A 98 10.33 4.78 -0.55
C GLY A 98 9.72 4.27 0.76
N ILE A 99 9.72 2.95 0.92
CA ILE A 99 9.09 2.27 2.04
C ILE A 99 10.02 2.32 3.25
N LEU A 100 9.62 3.09 4.28
CA LEU A 100 10.50 3.40 5.42
C LEU A 100 10.56 2.32 6.51
N GLY A 101 9.57 1.43 6.57
CA GLY A 101 9.51 0.34 7.55
C GLY A 101 8.92 -0.93 6.92
N ARG A 102 9.12 -2.08 7.57
CA ARG A 102 8.50 -3.33 7.12
C ARG A 102 6.99 -3.22 7.29
N SER A 103 6.23 -3.43 6.21
CA SER A 103 4.77 -3.40 6.29
C SER A 103 4.22 -4.71 6.85
N GLU A 104 3.02 -4.64 7.44
CA GLU A 104 2.30 -5.83 7.87
C GLU A 104 1.73 -6.64 6.71
N ILE A 105 1.33 -5.95 5.64
CA ILE A 105 0.83 -6.54 4.39
C ILE A 105 1.81 -6.21 3.28
N GLY A 106 2.17 -7.21 2.49
CA GLY A 106 3.15 -7.07 1.43
C GLY A 106 2.55 -6.52 0.14
N LEU A 107 3.42 -6.10 -0.77
CA LEU A 107 3.06 -5.77 -2.15
C LEU A 107 4.04 -6.47 -3.09
N LEU A 108 3.48 -7.26 -4.01
CA LEU A 108 4.21 -7.87 -5.11
C LEU A 108 3.71 -7.25 -6.42
N VAL A 109 4.64 -6.74 -7.21
CA VAL A 109 4.34 -6.11 -8.50
C VAL A 109 4.96 -6.95 -9.58
N GLN A 110 4.15 -7.47 -10.50
CA GLN A 110 4.67 -8.00 -11.75
C GLN A 110 5.22 -6.84 -12.55
N MET A 111 6.53 -6.87 -12.80
CA MET A 111 7.19 -5.87 -13.62
C MET A 111 7.34 -6.42 -15.03
N ASP A 112 7.01 -5.60 -16.03
CA ASP A 112 7.35 -5.90 -17.40
C ASP A 112 8.82 -5.53 -17.66
N ASN A 113 9.44 -6.15 -18.67
CA ASN A 113 10.87 -5.98 -18.97
C ASN A 113 11.29 -4.52 -19.24
N ALA A 114 10.36 -3.63 -19.56
CA ALA A 114 10.62 -2.20 -19.74
C ALA A 114 10.74 -1.44 -18.41
N ASP A 115 10.04 -1.87 -17.35
CA ASP A 115 9.97 -1.19 -16.06
C ASP A 115 11.19 -1.48 -15.16
N THR A 116 11.94 -2.54 -15.46
CA THR A 116 13.17 -2.87 -14.74
C THR A 116 14.29 -1.84 -14.88
N ALA A 117 14.18 -0.91 -15.85
CA ALA A 117 15.14 0.18 -16.03
C ALA A 117 15.03 1.27 -14.94
N ASN A 118 13.93 1.30 -14.18
CA ASN A 118 13.69 2.29 -13.14
C ASN A 118 13.68 1.60 -11.77
N GLU A 119 14.87 1.44 -11.17
CA GLU A 119 15.05 0.73 -9.89
C GLU A 119 14.14 1.23 -8.77
N ALA A 120 13.71 2.49 -8.84
CA ALA A 120 12.80 3.10 -7.88
C ALA A 120 11.42 2.43 -7.80
N ASN A 121 10.99 1.75 -8.87
CA ASN A 121 9.70 1.06 -8.96
C ASN A 121 9.77 -0.42 -8.54
N ILE A 122 10.96 -0.93 -8.22
CA ILE A 122 11.13 -2.32 -7.81
C ILE A 122 10.75 -2.46 -6.32
N PRO A 123 9.79 -3.31 -5.95
CA PRO A 123 9.45 -3.52 -4.55
C PRO A 123 10.66 -4.02 -3.75
N GLY A 124 11.00 -3.28 -2.69
CA GLY A 124 12.04 -3.65 -1.75
C GLY A 124 11.61 -4.79 -0.81
N SER A 125 12.56 -5.30 -0.02
CA SER A 125 12.27 -6.37 0.96
C SER A 125 11.21 -5.98 1.99
N ARG A 126 11.06 -4.68 2.32
CA ARG A 126 10.03 -4.20 3.26
C ARG A 126 8.60 -4.43 2.79
N LEU A 127 8.39 -4.66 1.48
CA LEU A 127 7.12 -5.06 0.88
C LEU A 127 7.09 -6.55 0.51
N LYS A 128 8.21 -7.13 0.07
CA LYS A 128 8.27 -8.54 -0.34
C LYS A 128 8.19 -9.51 0.83
N THR A 129 8.73 -9.14 2.00
CA THR A 129 8.71 -9.94 3.23
C THR A 129 7.90 -9.22 4.32
N PRO A 130 6.56 -9.15 4.22
CA PRO A 130 5.70 -8.53 5.23
C PRO A 130 5.74 -9.27 6.58
N SER A 131 5.19 -8.68 7.64
CA SER A 131 5.09 -9.37 8.94
C SER A 131 4.01 -10.45 8.96
N LEU A 132 2.93 -10.26 8.21
CA LEU A 132 1.89 -11.26 7.99
C LEU A 132 2.08 -11.89 6.61
N PRO A 133 1.78 -13.18 6.43
CA PRO A 133 1.84 -13.84 5.13
C PRO A 133 0.64 -13.46 4.26
N VAL A 134 0.45 -12.16 4.03
CA VAL A 134 -0.60 -11.57 3.22
C VAL A 134 0.08 -10.56 2.30
N TRP A 135 -0.20 -10.66 1.01
CA TRP A 135 0.31 -9.79 -0.03
C TRP A 135 -0.83 -9.29 -0.89
N VAL A 136 -0.82 -8.00 -1.16
CA VAL A 136 -1.45 -7.49 -2.38
C VAL A 136 -0.52 -7.82 -3.53
N VAL A 137 -1.07 -8.35 -4.62
CA VAL A 137 -0.32 -8.67 -5.84
C VAL A 137 -0.92 -7.86 -6.97
N THR A 138 -0.08 -7.24 -7.80
CA THR A 138 -0.53 -6.62 -9.05
C THR A 138 0.10 -7.31 -10.26
N THR A 139 -0.75 -7.70 -11.19
CA THR A 139 -0.43 -8.47 -12.41
C THR A 139 -1.12 -7.80 -13.58
N SER A 140 -0.36 -7.27 -14.54
CA SER A 140 -0.90 -6.58 -15.72
C SER A 140 -1.93 -5.48 -15.39
N GLY A 141 -1.70 -4.73 -14.31
CA GLY A 141 -2.59 -3.65 -13.86
C GLY A 141 -3.75 -4.07 -12.97
N HIS A 142 -3.95 -5.38 -12.74
CA HIS A 142 -4.99 -5.91 -11.88
C HIS A 142 -4.44 -6.28 -10.50
N PHE A 143 -5.14 -5.90 -9.44
CA PHE A 143 -4.84 -6.23 -8.05
C PHE A 143 -5.60 -7.46 -7.59
N ALA A 144 -4.94 -8.25 -6.75
CA ALA A 144 -5.51 -9.40 -6.08
C ALA A 144 -4.85 -9.61 -4.72
N VAL A 145 -5.41 -10.52 -3.92
CA VAL A 145 -4.87 -10.85 -2.60
C VAL A 145 -4.34 -12.27 -2.60
N MET A 146 -3.09 -12.39 -2.17
CA MET A 146 -2.39 -13.65 -2.01
C MET A 146 -2.03 -13.83 -0.54
N PHE A 147 -2.36 -14.98 0.06
CA PHE A 147 -2.10 -15.19 1.48
C PHE A 147 -1.87 -16.64 1.86
N ASN A 148 -1.35 -16.83 3.07
CA ASN A 148 -1.23 -18.12 3.73
C ASN A 148 -1.80 -18.02 5.15
N THR A 149 -2.45 -19.07 5.64
CA THR A 149 -3.08 -19.10 6.98
C THR A 149 -2.09 -19.35 8.11
N ASN A 150 -0.93 -19.93 7.83
CA ASN A 150 0.19 -20.09 8.74
C ASN A 150 0.95 -18.77 8.91
N ARG A 151 0.65 -18.05 10.00
CA ARG A 151 1.29 -16.78 10.37
C ARG A 151 2.81 -16.86 10.52
N GLU A 152 3.35 -18.05 10.80
CA GLU A 152 4.80 -18.27 10.98
C GLU A 152 5.54 -18.51 9.67
N LEU A 153 4.85 -18.47 8.52
CA LEU A 153 5.43 -18.78 7.20
C LEU A 153 6.74 -18.02 6.96
N LEU A 154 6.78 -16.72 7.27
CA LEU A 154 7.93 -15.83 6.99
C LEU A 154 8.95 -15.75 8.13
N HIS A 155 8.72 -16.49 9.21
CA HIS A 155 9.60 -16.50 10.40
C HIS A 155 10.24 -17.87 10.63
N ASN A 156 9.74 -18.92 9.97
CA ASN A 156 10.18 -20.29 10.15
C ASN A 156 10.66 -20.91 8.83
N TYR A 157 11.98 -21.10 8.72
CA TYR A 157 12.63 -21.67 7.52
C TYR A 157 12.12 -23.06 7.10
N HIS A 158 11.53 -23.84 8.02
CA HIS A 158 10.89 -25.11 7.67
C HIS A 158 9.55 -24.89 6.94
N ALA A 159 8.78 -23.88 7.34
CA ALA A 159 7.51 -23.52 6.72
C ALA A 159 7.71 -22.92 5.33
N GLU A 160 8.81 -22.18 5.11
CA GLU A 160 9.15 -21.58 3.81
C GLU A 160 9.40 -22.62 2.70
N ARG A 161 9.73 -23.87 3.04
CA ARG A 161 10.07 -24.90 2.02
C ARG A 161 8.86 -25.46 1.29
N ARG A 162 7.71 -25.57 1.95
CA ARG A 162 6.46 -26.11 1.40
C ARG A 162 5.29 -25.49 2.12
N PHE A 163 4.50 -24.73 1.38
CA PHE A 163 3.33 -24.06 1.90
C PHE A 163 2.28 -23.92 0.81
N ASP A 164 1.02 -23.91 1.21
CA ASP A 164 -0.09 -23.63 0.31
C ASP A 164 -0.27 -22.12 0.17
N LEU A 165 -0.67 -21.67 -1.00
CA LEU A 165 -0.88 -20.25 -1.25
C LEU A 165 -2.28 -20.09 -1.81
N THR A 166 -3.07 -19.25 -1.15
CA THR A 166 -4.42 -18.92 -1.60
C THR A 166 -4.39 -17.59 -2.33
N TYR A 167 -5.08 -17.51 -3.47
CA TYR A 167 -5.21 -16.32 -4.30
C TYR A 167 -6.70 -16.04 -4.50
N ILE A 168 -7.14 -14.81 -4.23
CA ILE A 168 -8.53 -14.34 -4.37
C ILE A 168 -8.54 -13.04 -5.17
#